data_AF-A0A9D9VNE3-F1
#
_entry.id   AF-A0A9D9VNE3-F1
#
_cell.length_a   1.000
_cell.length_b   1.000
_cell.length_c   1.000
_cell.angle_alpha   90.00
_cell.angle_beta   90.00
_cell.angle_gamma   90.00
#
_symmetry.space_group_name_H-M   'P 1'
#
loop_
_entity.id
_entity.type
_entity.pdbx_description
1 polymer ?
#
loop_
_entity_poly.entity_id
_entity_poly.type
_entity_poly.pdbx_seq_one_letter_code
_entity_poly.pdbx_strand_id
1 'polypeptide(L)'
;MRVIFKRIFFVIVFAFALIGVAFTLVFIGMQFGLLNVRGTIKERNQFFDRNPNSIPCLNTAEEECAWNQTPEWDTVREGLRKDAEIITRVSTETGVSKRMIASVVIPEQIRFFTSEREVFKSYFEPLKILGSLSQFSLGVSGIKQETANAIELNTQNVTSPFFPGPNMRALVAYPEGVGHDAELYRRLTDPKDHYFSYLYTALFIKEVEAQWKQAGYDITQNPGTVVTLFNLGFQASKPNPSPITAGSEITTGGKAYLFGELGALFYYSDELTDIFPK
;
A
#
# COMPACT_ATOMS: atom_id res chain seq x y z
N MET A 1 34.52 -42.00 29.78
CA MET A 1 34.40 -40.88 28.80
C MET A 1 33.99 -41.35 27.39
N ARG A 2 34.69 -42.31 26.77
CA ARG A 2 34.43 -42.79 25.39
C ARG A 2 33.03 -43.40 25.15
N VAL A 3 32.45 -44.10 26.13
CA VAL A 3 31.13 -44.77 26.01
C VAL A 3 29.97 -43.77 26.11
N ILE A 4 30.09 -42.75 26.96
CA ILE A 4 29.09 -41.69 27.13
C ILE A 4 29.01 -40.83 25.87
N PHE A 5 30.17 -40.48 25.29
CA PHE A 5 30.23 -39.73 24.03
C PHE A 5 29.59 -40.50 22.87
N LYS A 6 29.82 -41.81 22.77
CA LYS A 6 29.14 -42.66 21.76
C LYS A 6 27.62 -42.66 21.94
N ARG A 7 27.12 -42.78 23.17
CA ARG A 7 25.66 -42.75 23.44
C ARG A 7 25.04 -41.42 23.06
N ILE A 8 25.69 -40.29 23.41
CA ILE A 8 25.21 -38.95 23.05
C ILE A 8 25.20 -38.77 21.53
N PHE A 9 26.27 -39.20 20.84
CA PHE A 9 26.34 -39.15 19.39
C PHE A 9 25.20 -39.95 18.71
N PHE A 10 24.94 -41.18 19.17
CA PHE A 10 23.84 -41.99 18.64
C PHE A 10 22.46 -41.37 18.89
N VAL A 11 22.25 -40.75 20.06
CA VAL A 11 21.00 -40.03 20.36
C VAL A 11 20.80 -38.85 19.41
N ILE A 12 21.84 -38.06 19.15
CA ILE A 12 21.78 -36.92 18.22
C ILE A 12 21.48 -37.41 16.80
N VAL A 13 22.19 -38.42 16.30
CA VAL A 13 21.95 -38.99 14.97
C VAL A 13 20.52 -39.51 14.82
N PHE A 14 20.00 -40.18 15.86
CA PHE A 14 18.63 -40.68 15.85
C PHE A 14 17.59 -39.55 15.83
N ALA A 15 17.84 -38.46 16.57
CA ALA A 15 16.97 -37.28 16.55
C ALA A 15 16.94 -36.61 15.16
N PHE A 16 18.09 -36.42 14.52
CA PHE A 16 18.16 -35.87 13.16
C PHE A 16 17.49 -36.80 12.13
N ALA A 17 17.66 -38.12 12.27
CA ALA A 17 17.00 -39.09 11.39
C ALA A 17 15.47 -39.02 11.52
N LEU A 18 14.93 -38.92 12.74
CA LEU A 18 13.50 -38.76 12.98
C LEU A 18 12.95 -37.46 12.39
N ILE A 19 13.67 -36.35 12.54
CA ILE A 19 13.31 -35.06 11.94
C ILE A 19 13.29 -35.18 10.41
N GLY A 20 14.31 -35.80 9.80
CA GLY A 20 14.37 -36.02 8.36
C GLY A 20 13.22 -36.88 7.84
N VAL A 21 12.86 -37.94 8.56
CA VAL A 21 11.69 -38.77 8.23
C VAL A 21 10.40 -37.95 8.32
N ALA A 22 10.23 -37.14 9.36
CA ALA A 22 9.05 -36.27 9.50
C ALA A 22 8.92 -35.29 8.32
N PHE A 23 10.00 -34.60 7.95
CA PHE A 23 9.99 -33.69 6.79
C PHE A 23 9.73 -34.42 5.47
N THR A 24 10.29 -35.62 5.29
CA THR A 24 10.05 -36.43 4.08
C THR A 24 8.58 -36.86 3.99
N LEU A 25 7.97 -37.26 5.11
CA LEU A 25 6.55 -37.63 5.16
C LEU A 25 5.64 -36.42 4.91
N VAL A 26 5.97 -35.24 5.44
CA VAL A 26 5.23 -34.01 5.15
C VAL A 26 5.36 -33.63 3.67
N PHE A 27 6.57 -33.73 3.09
CA PHE A 27 6.81 -33.45 1.68
C PHE A 27 6.04 -34.40 0.76
N ILE A 28 6.06 -35.71 1.04
CA ILE A 28 5.25 -36.70 0.32
C ILE A 28 3.75 -36.39 0.50
N GLY A 29 3.33 -36.04 1.72
CA GLY A 29 1.95 -35.65 2.01
C GLY A 29 1.49 -34.42 1.22
N MET A 30 2.36 -33.45 0.99
CA MET A 30 2.12 -32.30 0.12
C MET A 30 2.12 -32.68 -1.37
N GLN A 31 3.11 -33.46 -1.82
CA GLN A 31 3.27 -33.84 -3.24
C GLN A 31 2.09 -34.66 -3.75
N PHE A 32 1.55 -35.56 -2.92
CA PHE A 32 0.39 -36.38 -3.27
C PHE A 32 -0.94 -35.79 -2.79
N GLY A 33 -0.93 -34.57 -2.24
CA GLY A 33 -2.13 -33.86 -1.82
C GLY A 33 -2.89 -34.52 -0.66
N LEU A 34 -2.24 -35.39 0.12
CA LEU A 34 -2.80 -36.01 1.33
C LEU A 34 -3.07 -34.97 2.44
N LEU A 35 -2.33 -33.87 2.43
CA LEU A 35 -2.50 -32.72 3.33
C LEU A 35 -3.34 -31.60 2.72
N ASN A 36 -3.93 -31.81 1.54
CA ASN A 36 -4.84 -30.83 0.95
C ASN A 36 -6.15 -30.82 1.73
N VAL A 37 -6.47 -29.69 2.35
CA VAL A 37 -7.76 -29.48 2.99
C VAL A 37 -8.85 -29.54 1.91
N ARG A 38 -9.77 -30.51 2.03
CA ARG A 38 -10.88 -30.65 1.08
C ARG A 38 -11.83 -29.45 1.23
N GLY A 39 -11.94 -28.66 0.17
CA GLY A 39 -12.77 -27.47 0.07
C GLY A 39 -12.09 -26.41 -0.78
N THR A 40 -10.93 -25.93 -0.33
CA THR A 40 -10.26 -24.77 -0.92
C THR A 40 -9.68 -25.02 -2.31
N ILE A 41 -9.10 -26.19 -2.59
CA ILE A 41 -8.44 -26.43 -3.89
C ILE A 41 -9.43 -26.64 -5.03
N LYS A 42 -10.59 -27.25 -4.77
CA LYS A 42 -11.58 -27.49 -5.83
C LYS A 42 -12.36 -26.22 -6.17
N GLU A 43 -12.70 -25.41 -5.16
CA GLU A 43 -13.26 -24.06 -5.33
C GLU A 43 -12.25 -23.11 -5.99
N ARG A 44 -10.98 -23.17 -5.59
CA ARG A 44 -9.87 -22.42 -6.20
C ARG A 44 -9.61 -22.84 -7.65
N ASN A 45 -9.61 -24.13 -7.96
CA ASN A 45 -9.39 -24.60 -9.33
C ASN A 45 -10.60 -24.30 -10.22
N GLN A 46 -11.84 -24.34 -9.69
CA GLN A 46 -13.02 -23.84 -10.41
C GLN A 46 -13.00 -22.32 -10.66
N PHE A 47 -12.30 -21.55 -9.81
CA PHE A 47 -12.02 -20.14 -10.03
C PHE A 47 -10.99 -19.93 -11.17
N PHE A 48 -9.94 -20.76 -11.24
CA PHE A 48 -8.93 -20.73 -12.31
C PHE A 48 -9.38 -21.35 -13.65
N ASP A 49 -10.41 -22.20 -13.65
CA ASP A 49 -11.03 -22.76 -14.87
C ASP A 49 -11.98 -21.75 -15.56
N ARG A 50 -12.19 -20.55 -14.98
CA ARG A 50 -12.89 -19.47 -15.68
C ARG A 50 -11.93 -18.81 -16.66
N ASN A 51 -12.17 -19.09 -17.93
CA ASN A 51 -11.63 -18.44 -19.13
C ASN A 51 -11.05 -17.02 -18.85
N PRO A 52 -9.75 -16.75 -19.09
CA PRO A 52 -9.07 -15.49 -18.75
C PRO A 52 -9.44 -14.31 -19.67
N ASN A 53 -10.66 -14.32 -20.23
CA ASN A 53 -11.27 -13.11 -20.73
C ASN A 53 -11.60 -12.22 -19.53
N SER A 54 -10.54 -11.56 -19.08
CA SER A 54 -10.44 -10.39 -18.24
C SER A 54 -11.74 -9.60 -18.22
N ILE A 55 -12.64 -9.89 -17.28
CA ILE A 55 -13.82 -9.04 -17.07
C ILE A 55 -13.27 -7.78 -16.38
N PRO A 56 -13.25 -6.62 -17.06
CA PRO A 56 -12.66 -5.40 -16.50
C PRO A 56 -13.62 -4.72 -15.52
N CYS A 57 -14.88 -5.16 -15.51
CA CYS A 57 -16.01 -4.53 -14.87
C CYS A 57 -16.74 -5.52 -13.96
N LEU A 58 -17.36 -5.01 -12.90
CA LEU A 58 -18.23 -5.81 -12.04
C LEU A 58 -19.46 -6.31 -12.81
N ASN A 59 -20.00 -5.47 -13.70
CA ASN A 59 -21.01 -5.89 -14.67
C ASN A 59 -20.34 -6.61 -15.84
N THR A 60 -20.51 -7.93 -15.92
CA THR A 60 -19.85 -8.76 -16.94
C THR A 60 -20.42 -8.56 -18.35
N ALA A 61 -21.50 -7.81 -18.50
CA ALA A 61 -22.09 -7.45 -19.79
C ALA A 61 -21.43 -6.21 -20.42
N GLU A 62 -20.60 -5.47 -19.66
CA GLU A 62 -19.92 -4.26 -20.12
C GLU A 62 -18.48 -4.57 -20.52
N GLU A 63 -18.06 -4.07 -21.69
CA GLU A 63 -16.67 -4.15 -22.16
C GLU A 63 -15.78 -3.07 -21.53
N GLU A 64 -16.39 -1.94 -21.13
CA GLU A 64 -15.74 -0.83 -20.43
C GLU A 64 -16.66 -0.26 -19.35
N CYS A 65 -16.08 0.23 -18.26
CA CYS A 65 -16.80 0.83 -17.14
C CYS A 65 -15.96 1.91 -16.45
N ALA A 66 -16.58 2.68 -15.55
CA ALA A 66 -15.86 3.64 -14.75
C ALA A 66 -14.94 2.96 -13.73
N TRP A 67 -13.90 3.68 -13.29
CA TRP A 67 -12.95 3.18 -12.28
C TRP A 67 -13.62 2.66 -11.01
N ASN A 68 -14.77 3.22 -10.59
CA ASN A 68 -15.50 2.79 -9.40
C ASN A 68 -16.47 1.61 -9.64
N GLN A 69 -16.45 1.02 -10.83
CA GLN A 69 -17.25 -0.13 -11.22
C GLN A 69 -16.38 -1.36 -11.48
N THR A 70 -15.12 -1.33 -11.03
CA THR A 70 -14.13 -2.38 -11.25
C THR A 70 -13.95 -3.26 -10.01
N PRO A 71 -13.52 -4.52 -10.17
CA PRO A 71 -13.18 -5.38 -9.04
C PRO A 71 -12.01 -4.86 -8.19
N GLU A 72 -11.07 -4.15 -8.82
CA GLU A 72 -9.95 -3.50 -8.15
C GLU A 72 -10.47 -2.42 -7.19
N TRP A 73 -11.38 -1.55 -7.65
CA TRP A 73 -12.01 -0.56 -6.78
C TRP A 73 -12.76 -1.19 -5.62
N ASP A 74 -13.56 -2.22 -5.86
CA ASP A 74 -14.29 -2.91 -4.78
C ASP A 74 -13.32 -3.44 -3.70
N THR A 75 -12.16 -3.92 -4.10
CA THR A 75 -11.10 -4.37 -3.18
C THR A 75 -10.45 -3.20 -2.43
N VAL A 76 -10.12 -2.11 -3.14
CA VAL A 76 -9.55 -0.90 -2.54
C VAL A 76 -10.53 -0.28 -1.54
N ARG A 77 -11.81 -0.19 -1.89
CA ARG A 77 -12.87 0.34 -1.06
C ARG A 77 -12.91 -0.38 0.28
N GLU A 78 -13.01 -1.70 0.26
CA GLU A 78 -13.06 -2.51 1.49
C GLU A 78 -11.75 -2.47 2.28
N GLY A 79 -10.60 -2.43 1.60
CA GLY A 79 -9.30 -2.23 2.25
C GLY A 79 -9.23 -0.89 3.00
N LEU A 80 -9.67 0.21 2.38
CA LEU A 80 -9.75 1.51 3.03
C LEU A 80 -10.77 1.56 4.17
N ARG A 81 -11.89 0.82 4.06
CA ARG A 81 -12.85 0.68 5.18
C ARG A 81 -12.19 0.03 6.40
N LYS A 82 -11.36 -1.00 6.20
CA LYS A 82 -10.60 -1.65 7.28
C LYS A 82 -9.59 -0.72 7.93
N ASP A 83 -8.96 0.15 7.15
CA ASP A 83 -7.96 1.11 7.63
C ASP A 83 -8.55 2.44 8.10
N ALA A 84 -9.88 2.59 8.15
CA ALA A 84 -10.57 3.85 8.44
C ALA A 84 -10.13 4.50 9.77
N GLU A 85 -9.92 3.70 10.82
CA GLU A 85 -9.47 4.18 12.13
C GLU A 85 -8.02 4.69 12.07
N ILE A 86 -7.15 3.98 11.35
CA ILE A 86 -5.75 4.36 11.16
C ILE A 86 -5.68 5.69 10.38
N ILE A 87 -6.42 5.81 9.28
CA ILE A 87 -6.50 7.04 8.49
C ILE A 87 -7.07 8.19 9.33
N THR A 88 -8.07 7.91 10.18
CA THR A 88 -8.64 8.90 11.10
C THR A 88 -7.60 9.41 12.10
N ARG A 89 -6.80 8.51 12.68
CA ARG A 89 -5.72 8.87 13.59
C ARG A 89 -4.69 9.75 12.89
N VAL A 90 -4.19 9.33 11.73
CA VAL A 90 -3.21 10.11 10.95
C VAL A 90 -3.76 11.48 10.56
N SER A 91 -5.02 11.54 10.14
CA SER A 91 -5.69 12.80 9.83
C SER A 91 -5.74 13.75 11.04
N THR A 92 -6.01 13.22 12.23
CA THR A 92 -6.03 13.99 13.48
C THR A 92 -4.64 14.50 13.86
N GLU A 93 -3.61 13.67 13.74
CA GLU A 93 -2.23 14.00 14.12
C GLU A 93 -1.57 15.00 13.16
N THR A 94 -1.91 14.95 11.86
CA THR A 94 -1.27 15.76 10.80
C THR A 94 -2.11 16.96 10.35
N GLY A 95 -3.43 16.90 10.55
CA GLY A 95 -4.40 17.85 10.02
C GLY A 95 -4.68 17.72 8.52
N VAL A 96 -4.14 16.70 7.83
CA VAL A 96 -4.55 16.38 6.45
C VAL A 96 -5.91 15.71 6.49
N SER A 97 -6.82 16.06 5.58
CA SER A 97 -8.15 15.42 5.57
C SER A 97 -8.04 13.94 5.21
N LYS A 98 -8.88 13.10 5.83
CA LYS A 98 -8.98 11.66 5.52
C LYS A 98 -9.21 11.43 4.02
N ARG A 99 -10.05 12.28 3.41
CA ARG A 99 -10.36 12.27 1.97
C ARG A 99 -9.11 12.44 1.12
N MET A 100 -8.26 13.43 1.45
CA MET A 100 -7.03 13.68 0.71
C MET A 100 -6.03 12.54 0.86
N ILE A 101 -5.85 12.00 2.07
CA ILE A 101 -4.99 10.82 2.32
C ILE A 101 -5.45 9.64 1.46
N ALA A 102 -6.74 9.31 1.47
CA ALA A 102 -7.29 8.22 0.66
C ALA A 102 -7.14 8.49 -0.86
N SER A 103 -7.32 9.73 -1.30
CA SER A 103 -7.18 10.13 -2.72
C SER A 103 -5.79 9.86 -3.28
N VAL A 104 -4.75 9.96 -2.45
CA VAL A 104 -3.37 9.64 -2.84
C VAL A 104 -3.12 8.14 -2.93
N VAL A 105 -3.75 7.35 -2.05
CA VAL A 105 -3.54 5.89 -1.95
C VAL A 105 -4.25 5.13 -3.07
N ILE A 106 -5.45 5.57 -3.46
CA ILE A 106 -6.31 4.84 -4.41
C ILE A 106 -5.62 4.57 -5.75
N PRO A 107 -5.01 5.55 -6.44
CA PRO A 107 -4.39 5.28 -7.72
C PRO A 107 -3.23 4.29 -7.62
N GLU A 108 -2.49 4.30 -6.51
CA GLU A 108 -1.40 3.34 -6.29
C GLU A 108 -1.94 1.90 -6.15
N GLN A 109 -2.99 1.72 -5.36
CA GLN A 109 -3.58 0.40 -5.14
C GLN A 109 -4.24 -0.15 -6.41
N ILE A 110 -4.96 0.70 -7.15
CA ILE A 110 -5.52 0.32 -8.44
C ILE A 110 -4.40 -0.07 -9.40
N ARG A 111 -3.35 0.76 -9.54
CA ARG A 111 -2.19 0.47 -10.40
C ARG A 111 -1.55 -0.87 -10.04
N PHE A 112 -1.38 -1.15 -8.76
CA PHE A 112 -0.82 -2.41 -8.29
C PHE A 112 -1.71 -3.59 -8.67
N PHE A 113 -3.02 -3.52 -8.41
CA PHE A 113 -3.94 -4.62 -8.71
C PHE A 113 -4.13 -4.86 -10.21
N THR A 114 -4.05 -3.82 -11.03
CA THR A 114 -4.11 -3.96 -12.50
C THR A 114 -2.80 -4.52 -13.08
N SER A 115 -1.66 -4.24 -12.45
CA SER A 115 -0.35 -4.72 -12.91
C SER A 115 -0.08 -6.16 -12.44
N GLU A 116 -0.46 -6.50 -11.21
CA GLU A 116 -0.22 -7.79 -10.56
C GLU A 116 -1.50 -8.64 -10.52
N ARG A 117 -2.17 -8.79 -11.67
CA ARG A 117 -3.52 -9.34 -11.75
C ARG A 117 -3.67 -10.74 -11.15
N GLU A 118 -2.72 -11.63 -11.40
CA GLU A 118 -2.77 -13.00 -10.87
C GLU A 118 -2.68 -13.01 -9.33
N VAL A 119 -1.82 -12.16 -8.78
CA VAL A 119 -1.69 -11.99 -7.32
C VAL A 119 -2.93 -11.32 -6.75
N PHE A 120 -3.47 -10.31 -7.44
CA PHE A 120 -4.73 -9.67 -7.11
C PHE A 120 -5.88 -10.67 -7.00
N LYS A 121 -6.11 -11.48 -8.03
CA LYS A 121 -7.17 -12.49 -8.08
C LYS A 121 -6.99 -13.61 -7.05
N SER A 122 -5.75 -14.00 -6.78
CA SER A 122 -5.47 -15.11 -5.87
C SER A 122 -5.53 -14.73 -4.38
N TYR A 123 -5.20 -13.47 -4.04
CA TYR A 123 -4.99 -13.05 -2.65
C TYR A 123 -5.81 -11.83 -2.25
N PHE A 124 -5.72 -10.73 -3.02
CA PHE A 124 -6.27 -9.44 -2.60
C PHE A 124 -7.78 -9.34 -2.79
N GLU A 125 -8.30 -9.79 -3.94
CA GLU A 125 -9.73 -9.77 -4.23
C GLU A 125 -10.55 -10.64 -3.25
N PRO A 126 -10.18 -11.90 -2.93
CA PRO A 126 -10.95 -12.70 -1.98
C PRO A 126 -10.90 -12.17 -0.55
N LEU A 127 -9.76 -11.60 -0.14
CA LEU A 127 -9.55 -11.12 1.23
C LEU A 127 -10.02 -9.68 1.43
N LYS A 128 -10.24 -8.93 0.35
CA LYS A 128 -10.65 -7.51 0.37
C LYS A 128 -9.69 -6.66 1.21
N ILE A 129 -8.39 -6.76 0.92
CA ILE A 129 -7.31 -6.05 1.64
C ILE A 129 -6.43 -5.26 0.67
N LEU A 130 -5.75 -4.25 1.17
CA LEU A 130 -4.76 -3.47 0.42
C LEU A 130 -3.45 -4.24 0.24
N GLY A 131 -2.75 -3.96 -0.85
CA GLY A 131 -1.39 -4.43 -1.10
C GLY A 131 -0.36 -3.59 -0.37
N SER A 132 0.45 -4.22 0.49
CA SER A 132 1.65 -3.59 1.05
C SER A 132 2.84 -3.89 0.13
N LEU A 133 3.33 -2.86 -0.56
CA LEU A 133 4.48 -2.94 -1.46
C LEU A 133 5.77 -3.01 -0.61
N SER A 134 6.79 -3.75 -1.04
CA SER A 134 7.96 -4.07 -0.19
C SER A 134 9.33 -3.98 -0.87
N GLN A 135 9.41 -3.60 -2.15
CA GLN A 135 10.70 -3.49 -2.86
C GLN A 135 11.00 -2.04 -3.27
N PHE A 136 10.50 -1.60 -4.43
CA PHE A 136 10.79 -0.27 -4.98
C PHE A 136 9.83 0.82 -4.50
N SER A 137 8.70 0.38 -3.96
CA SER A 137 7.62 1.19 -3.42
C SER A 137 7.19 0.49 -2.12
N LEU A 138 6.97 1.24 -1.05
CA LEU A 138 6.77 0.71 0.29
C LEU A 138 5.36 1.05 0.83
N GLY A 139 4.74 0.05 1.46
CA GLY A 139 3.43 0.20 2.10
C GLY A 139 2.27 0.30 1.10
N VAL A 140 1.12 0.77 1.59
CA VAL A 140 -0.13 0.85 0.80
C VAL A 140 -0.17 2.06 -0.14
N SER A 141 0.65 3.08 0.09
CA SER A 141 0.77 4.25 -0.78
C SER A 141 1.97 4.19 -1.72
N GLY A 142 2.82 3.15 -1.62
CA GLY A 142 3.93 2.93 -2.54
C GLY A 142 5.06 3.95 -2.47
N ILE A 143 5.29 4.53 -1.28
CA ILE A 143 6.36 5.51 -1.04
C ILE A 143 7.72 4.86 -1.23
N LYS A 144 8.59 5.47 -2.03
CA LYS A 144 9.98 5.01 -2.18
C LYS A 144 10.80 5.37 -0.96
N GLN A 145 11.81 4.56 -0.63
CA GLN A 145 12.66 4.80 0.54
C GLN A 145 13.36 6.16 0.49
N GLU A 146 13.84 6.58 -0.67
CA GLU A 146 14.44 7.91 -0.86
C GLU A 146 13.45 9.06 -0.65
N THR A 147 12.17 8.83 -0.95
CA THR A 147 11.11 9.82 -0.71
C THR A 147 10.78 9.90 0.77
N ALA A 148 10.75 8.76 1.47
CA ALA A 148 10.59 8.72 2.91
C ALA A 148 11.73 9.44 3.65
N ASN A 149 12.98 9.24 3.21
CA ASN A 149 14.13 9.99 3.73
C ASN A 149 14.00 11.50 3.49
N ALA A 150 13.51 11.90 2.33
CA ALA A 150 13.27 13.32 2.02
C ALA A 150 12.18 13.94 2.90
N ILE A 151 11.10 13.20 3.18
CA ILE A 151 10.05 13.59 4.12
C ILE A 151 10.66 13.83 5.50
N GLU A 152 11.45 12.90 6.03
CA GLU A 152 12.07 13.10 7.34
C GLU A 152 12.98 14.33 7.37
N LEU A 153 13.80 14.52 6.33
CA LEU A 153 14.69 15.68 6.22
C LEU A 153 13.92 17.00 6.22
N ASN A 154 12.86 17.09 5.41
CA ASN A 154 12.00 18.28 5.32
C ASN A 154 11.26 18.54 6.63
N THR A 155 10.74 17.49 7.27
CA THR A 155 10.08 17.57 8.56
C THR A 155 10.99 18.11 9.67
N GLN A 156 12.30 17.86 9.60
CA GLN A 156 13.25 18.42 10.58
C GLN A 156 13.71 19.85 10.22
N ASN A 157 13.89 20.15 8.93
CA ASN A 157 14.53 21.38 8.49
C ASN A 157 13.58 22.60 8.46
N VAL A 158 13.68 23.51 9.45
CA VAL A 158 12.87 24.75 9.52
C VAL A 158 13.04 25.71 8.34
N THR A 159 14.17 25.64 7.62
CA THR A 159 14.43 26.52 6.49
C THR A 159 14.03 25.89 5.16
N SER A 160 13.62 24.62 5.18
CA SER A 160 13.08 23.96 3.99
C SER A 160 11.78 24.67 3.59
N PRO A 161 11.57 24.98 2.30
CA PRO A 161 10.27 25.47 1.84
C PRO A 161 9.17 24.41 2.03
N PHE A 162 9.55 23.14 2.21
CA PHE A 162 8.66 22.04 2.50
C PHE A 162 8.38 21.86 4.00
N PHE A 163 8.91 22.69 4.90
CA PHE A 163 8.77 22.47 6.34
C PHE A 163 7.28 22.44 6.76
N PRO A 164 6.75 21.30 7.24
CA PRO A 164 5.31 21.13 7.47
C PRO A 164 4.85 21.68 8.84
N GLY A 165 5.79 22.22 9.63
CA GLY A 165 5.55 22.77 10.96
C GLY A 165 6.15 21.92 12.09
N PRO A 166 6.34 22.52 13.28
CA PRO A 166 7.10 21.89 14.37
C PRO A 166 6.43 20.64 14.95
N ASN A 167 5.10 20.55 14.89
CA ASN A 167 4.35 19.44 15.48
C ASN A 167 4.60 18.09 14.78
N MET A 168 5.06 18.11 13.52
CA MET A 168 5.25 16.88 12.74
C MET A 168 6.52 16.11 13.14
N ARG A 169 7.52 16.78 13.73
CA ARG A 169 8.82 16.17 14.08
C ARG A 169 8.71 15.00 15.02
N ALA A 170 7.81 15.10 16.00
CA ALA A 170 7.62 14.05 16.99
C ALA A 170 7.04 12.77 16.36
N LEU A 171 6.30 12.88 15.24
CA LEU A 171 5.63 11.76 14.59
C LEU A 171 6.62 10.84 13.86
N VAL A 172 7.78 11.36 13.44
CA VAL A 172 8.83 10.60 12.75
C VAL A 172 10.02 10.25 13.65
N ALA A 173 9.97 10.61 14.93
CA ALA A 173 11.08 10.35 15.86
C ALA A 173 11.41 8.85 15.98
N TYR A 174 12.69 8.54 16.14
CA TYR A 174 13.21 7.18 16.33
C TYR A 174 13.56 6.94 17.79
N PRO A 175 13.34 5.71 18.30
CA PRO A 175 13.92 5.31 19.58
C PRO A 175 15.45 5.35 19.53
N GLU A 176 16.07 5.63 20.67
CA GLU A 176 17.54 5.65 20.78
C GLU A 176 18.14 4.28 20.47
N GLY A 177 19.26 4.26 19.72
CA GLY A 177 19.98 3.03 19.38
C GLY A 177 19.38 2.18 18.25
N VAL A 178 18.30 2.63 17.62
CA VAL A 178 17.67 1.93 16.48
C VAL A 178 18.32 2.33 15.16
N GLY A 179 18.65 1.34 14.32
CA GLY A 179 19.15 1.57 12.97
C GLY A 179 18.07 2.18 12.07
N HIS A 180 18.31 3.41 11.60
CA HIS A 180 17.35 4.22 10.84
C HIS A 180 16.73 3.47 9.65
N ASP A 181 17.54 3.01 8.69
CA ASP A 181 17.02 2.47 7.43
C ASP A 181 16.20 1.19 7.61
N ALA A 182 16.63 0.31 8.53
CA ALA A 182 15.93 -0.93 8.83
C ALA A 182 14.58 -0.65 9.51
N GLU A 183 14.54 0.31 10.43
CA GLU A 183 13.32 0.70 11.10
C GLU A 183 12.37 1.46 10.18
N LEU A 184 12.88 2.35 9.32
CA LEU A 184 12.06 3.04 8.33
C LEU A 184 11.40 2.05 7.38
N TYR A 185 12.17 1.09 6.86
CA TYR A 185 11.62 0.02 6.04
C TYR A 185 10.55 -0.76 6.79
N ARG A 186 10.83 -1.21 8.03
CA ARG A 186 9.88 -1.95 8.87
C ARG A 186 8.59 -1.17 9.11
N ARG A 187 8.69 0.12 9.40
CA ARG A 187 7.55 1.04 9.60
C ARG A 187 6.68 1.07 8.36
N LEU A 188 7.28 1.27 7.19
CA LEU A 188 6.53 1.44 5.93
C LEU A 188 5.93 0.14 5.39
N THR A 189 6.54 -1.02 5.66
CA THR A 189 6.12 -2.31 5.10
C THR A 189 5.38 -3.21 6.09
N ASP A 190 4.95 -2.70 7.25
CA ASP A 190 4.23 -3.51 8.23
C ASP A 190 2.87 -3.96 7.65
N PRO A 191 2.63 -5.27 7.45
CA PRO A 191 1.40 -5.77 6.82
C PRO A 191 0.20 -5.80 7.78
N LYS A 192 0.40 -5.50 9.07
CA LYS A 192 -0.65 -5.53 10.11
C LYS A 192 -1.02 -4.13 10.59
N ASP A 193 -0.10 -3.18 10.47
CA ASP A 193 -0.31 -1.81 10.88
C ASP A 193 0.18 -0.84 9.80
N HIS A 194 -0.74 -0.33 9.01
CA HIS A 194 -0.44 0.62 7.94
C HIS A 194 -0.23 2.06 8.43
N TYR A 195 -0.19 2.30 9.74
CA TYR A 195 -0.07 3.64 10.33
C TYR A 195 1.06 4.47 9.70
N PHE A 196 2.27 3.92 9.63
CA PHE A 196 3.39 4.68 9.08
C PHE A 196 3.30 4.88 7.58
N SER A 197 2.70 3.96 6.82
CA SER A 197 2.44 4.17 5.39
C SER A 197 1.50 5.37 5.17
N TYR A 198 0.41 5.46 5.94
CA TYR A 198 -0.49 6.62 5.88
C TYR A 198 0.14 7.88 6.46
N LEU A 199 0.91 7.79 7.54
CA LEU A 199 1.59 8.93 8.15
C LEU A 199 2.55 9.58 7.16
N TYR A 200 3.42 8.80 6.51
CA TYR A 200 4.36 9.34 5.52
C TYR A 200 3.64 9.90 4.29
N THR A 201 2.49 9.31 3.92
CA THR A 201 1.62 9.88 2.89
C THR A 201 1.11 11.26 3.29
N ALA A 202 0.58 11.39 4.51
CA ALA A 202 0.08 12.65 5.03
C ALA A 202 1.21 13.69 5.19
N LEU A 203 2.40 13.29 5.66
CA LEU A 203 3.54 14.19 5.78
C LEU A 203 3.97 14.71 4.41
N PHE A 204 4.08 13.85 3.39
CA PHE A 204 4.34 14.32 2.02
C PHE A 204 3.33 15.38 1.57
N ILE A 205 2.03 15.12 1.79
CA ILE A 205 0.95 16.07 1.47
C ILE A 205 1.18 17.40 2.18
N LYS A 206 1.42 17.39 3.51
CA LYS A 206 1.67 18.60 4.29
C LYS A 206 2.88 19.38 3.78
N GLU A 207 3.94 18.68 3.39
CA GLU A 207 5.17 19.29 2.93
C GLU A 207 4.98 20.00 1.59
N VAL A 208 4.31 19.37 0.61
CA VAL A 208 4.00 20.04 -0.65
C VAL A 208 2.99 21.17 -0.47
N GLU A 209 1.97 20.99 0.37
CA GLU A 209 1.02 22.05 0.72
C GLU A 209 1.72 23.25 1.36
N ALA A 210 2.69 23.03 2.26
CA ALA A 210 3.47 24.09 2.89
C ALA A 210 4.27 24.90 1.86
N GLN A 211 4.98 24.22 0.96
CA GLN A 211 5.76 24.86 -0.11
C GLN A 211 4.87 25.72 -1.01
N TRP A 212 3.73 25.18 -1.42
CA TRP A 212 2.80 25.84 -2.32
C TRP A 212 2.10 27.02 -1.66
N LYS A 213 1.68 26.87 -0.41
CA LYS A 213 1.08 27.95 0.38
C LYS A 213 2.07 29.09 0.63
N GLN A 214 3.34 28.79 0.94
CA GLN A 214 4.38 29.79 1.10
C GLN A 214 4.65 30.58 -0.20
N ALA A 215 4.50 29.92 -1.35
CA ALA A 215 4.62 30.54 -2.67
C ALA A 215 3.36 31.31 -3.13
N GLY A 216 2.28 31.32 -2.33
CA GLY A 216 1.04 32.04 -2.63
C GLY A 216 0.02 31.26 -3.46
N TYR A 217 0.20 29.95 -3.63
CA TYR A 217 -0.66 29.08 -4.43
C TYR A 217 -1.21 27.93 -3.57
N ASP A 218 -2.30 28.15 -2.82
CA ASP A 218 -2.83 27.12 -1.92
C ASP A 218 -3.45 25.95 -2.70
N ILE A 219 -2.91 24.73 -2.50
CA ILE A 219 -3.38 23.49 -3.15
C ILE A 219 -4.07 22.51 -2.18
N THR A 220 -4.35 22.93 -0.94
CA THR A 220 -4.94 22.05 0.10
C THR A 220 -6.31 21.49 -0.28
N GLN A 221 -7.02 22.14 -1.21
CA GLN A 221 -8.31 21.70 -1.76
C GLN A 221 -8.20 21.30 -3.24
N ASN A 222 -6.98 21.06 -3.75
CA ASN A 222 -6.71 20.69 -5.13
C ASN A 222 -6.15 19.24 -5.18
N PRO A 223 -7.02 18.22 -5.06
CA PRO A 223 -6.60 16.82 -5.00
C PRO A 223 -5.84 16.39 -6.25
N GLY A 224 -6.23 16.88 -7.44
CA GLY A 224 -5.54 16.55 -8.68
C GLY A 224 -4.06 16.94 -8.62
N THR A 225 -3.76 18.15 -8.14
CA THR A 225 -2.37 18.62 -8.00
C THR A 225 -1.62 17.87 -6.91
N VAL A 226 -2.21 17.69 -5.73
CA VAL A 226 -1.57 17.00 -4.59
C VAL A 226 -1.22 15.56 -4.97
N VAL A 227 -2.16 14.84 -5.59
CA VAL A 227 -1.99 13.45 -6.00
C VAL A 227 -0.99 13.33 -7.15
N THR A 228 -0.98 14.27 -8.09
CA THR A 228 0.07 14.35 -9.13
C THR A 228 1.46 14.53 -8.52
N LEU A 229 1.62 15.46 -7.58
CA LEU A 229 2.91 15.70 -6.93
C LEU A 229 3.38 14.49 -6.13
N PHE A 230 2.47 13.75 -5.50
CA PHE A 230 2.81 12.51 -4.82
C PHE A 230 3.38 11.46 -5.80
N ASN A 231 2.75 11.30 -6.97
CA ASN A 231 3.23 10.37 -7.99
C ASN A 231 4.60 10.77 -8.59
N LEU A 232 4.84 12.07 -8.75
CA LEU A 232 6.07 12.59 -9.38
C LEU A 232 7.21 12.87 -8.39
N GLY A 233 6.89 13.05 -7.10
CA GLY A 233 7.83 13.39 -6.03
C GLY A 233 8.18 14.89 -5.94
N PHE A 234 8.93 15.26 -4.89
CA PHE A 234 9.25 16.65 -4.55
C PHE A 234 9.91 17.46 -5.68
N GLN A 235 10.72 16.82 -6.54
CA GLN A 235 11.45 17.50 -7.62
C GLN A 235 10.51 18.09 -8.69
N ALA A 236 9.30 17.55 -8.82
CA ALA A 236 8.27 18.08 -9.71
C ALA A 236 7.49 19.25 -9.09
N SER A 237 7.62 19.49 -7.77
CA SER A 237 6.85 20.49 -7.05
C SER A 237 7.37 21.90 -7.31
N LYS A 238 6.76 22.55 -8.31
CA LYS A 238 7.05 23.91 -8.76
C LYS A 238 5.78 24.77 -8.64
N PRO A 239 5.59 25.49 -7.52
CA PRO A 239 4.39 26.27 -7.29
C PRO A 239 4.12 27.28 -8.40
N ASN A 240 2.88 27.35 -8.86
CA ASN A 240 2.44 28.21 -9.94
C ASN A 240 0.91 28.44 -9.88
N PRO A 241 0.35 29.46 -10.56
CA PRO A 241 -1.08 29.80 -10.45
C PRO A 241 -2.03 28.80 -11.14
N SER A 242 -1.51 27.94 -12.02
CA SER A 242 -2.33 27.06 -12.87
C SER A 242 -1.74 25.65 -12.89
N PRO A 243 -1.74 24.93 -11.74
CA PRO A 243 -1.21 23.58 -11.68
C PRO A 243 -1.99 22.64 -12.60
N ILE A 244 -1.28 21.64 -13.12
CA ILE A 244 -1.83 20.65 -14.05
C ILE A 244 -2.00 19.33 -13.31
N THR A 245 -3.19 18.73 -13.42
CA THR A 245 -3.43 17.35 -12.99
C THR A 245 -2.82 16.39 -14.02
N ALA A 246 -1.86 15.59 -13.58
CA ALA A 246 -1.07 14.66 -14.40
C ALA A 246 -0.63 13.43 -13.60
N GLY A 247 0.40 12.73 -14.09
CA GLY A 247 1.00 11.54 -13.47
C GLY A 247 1.09 10.38 -14.46
N SER A 248 1.54 9.22 -13.99
CA SER A 248 1.56 8.00 -14.78
C SER A 248 0.14 7.58 -15.19
N GLU A 249 -0.01 7.01 -16.38
CA GLU A 249 -1.25 6.41 -16.83
C GLU A 249 -1.54 5.11 -16.06
N ILE A 250 -2.81 4.90 -15.70
CA ILE A 250 -3.33 3.69 -15.07
C ILE A 250 -4.53 3.22 -15.90
N THR A 251 -4.50 1.96 -16.32
CA THR A 251 -5.61 1.36 -17.09
C THR A 251 -6.47 0.51 -16.18
N THR A 252 -7.74 0.88 -16.01
CA THR A 252 -8.73 0.11 -15.23
C THR A 252 -10.12 0.26 -15.85
N GLY A 253 -10.97 -0.77 -15.76
CA GLY A 253 -12.31 -0.73 -16.38
C GLY A 253 -12.28 -0.56 -17.91
N GLY A 254 -11.18 -0.94 -18.57
CA GLY A 254 -10.97 -0.74 -20.01
C GLY A 254 -10.58 0.69 -20.41
N LYS A 255 -10.38 1.60 -19.45
CA LYS A 255 -10.06 3.02 -19.70
C LYS A 255 -8.74 3.42 -19.07
N ALA A 256 -8.05 4.36 -19.72
CA ALA A 256 -6.86 5.00 -19.21
C ALA A 256 -7.23 6.23 -18.37
N TYR A 257 -6.60 6.36 -17.20
CA TYR A 257 -6.72 7.51 -16.30
C TYR A 257 -5.32 8.00 -15.92
N LEU A 258 -5.15 9.30 -15.73
CA LEU A 258 -3.93 9.82 -15.11
C LEU A 258 -3.94 9.59 -13.60
N PHE A 259 -2.79 9.35 -12.99
CA PHE A 259 -2.68 9.11 -11.54
C PHE A 259 -3.36 10.21 -10.70
N GLY A 260 -3.09 11.48 -11.01
CA GLY A 260 -3.74 12.63 -10.35
C GLY A 260 -5.23 12.75 -10.64
N GLU A 261 -5.64 12.39 -11.86
CA GLU A 261 -7.05 12.42 -12.26
C GLU A 261 -7.85 11.40 -11.46
N LEU A 262 -7.35 10.17 -11.32
CA LEU A 262 -8.02 9.10 -10.59
C LEU A 262 -8.21 9.45 -9.11
N GLY A 263 -7.20 10.07 -8.48
CA GLY A 263 -7.32 10.57 -7.11
C GLY A 263 -8.33 11.71 -6.99
N ALA A 264 -8.36 12.64 -7.96
CA ALA A 264 -9.35 13.73 -7.98
C ALA A 264 -10.78 13.21 -8.20
N LEU A 265 -10.97 12.23 -9.09
CA LEU A 265 -12.26 11.59 -9.33
C LEU A 265 -12.80 10.97 -8.04
N PHE A 266 -11.96 10.24 -7.30
CA PHE A 266 -12.36 9.77 -5.97
C PHE A 266 -12.70 10.95 -5.06
N TYR A 267 -11.80 11.92 -4.89
CA TYR A 267 -11.99 13.03 -3.94
C TYR A 267 -13.37 13.70 -4.09
N TYR A 268 -13.81 13.96 -5.33
CA TYR A 268 -15.08 14.63 -5.62
C TYR A 268 -16.30 13.70 -5.70
N SER A 269 -16.11 12.39 -5.84
CA SER A 269 -17.19 11.39 -5.89
C SER A 269 -17.96 11.26 -4.57
N ASP A 270 -19.06 10.50 -4.60
CA ASP A 270 -19.81 10.12 -3.40
C ASP A 270 -19.35 8.78 -2.80
N GLU A 271 -18.30 8.17 -3.36
CA GLU A 271 -17.71 6.95 -2.81
C GLU A 271 -17.15 7.20 -1.41
N LEU A 272 -17.43 6.31 -0.45
CA LEU A 272 -16.91 6.36 0.92
C LEU A 272 -17.17 7.65 1.71
N THR A 273 -18.15 8.48 1.33
CA THR A 273 -18.44 9.73 2.07
C THR A 273 -18.92 9.49 3.51
N ASP A 274 -19.42 8.30 3.81
CA ASP A 274 -19.78 7.85 5.15
C ASP A 274 -18.58 7.73 6.10
N ILE A 275 -17.37 7.51 5.56
CA ILE A 275 -16.14 7.32 6.35
C ILE A 275 -15.14 8.47 6.10
N PHE A 276 -15.04 8.91 4.85
CA PHE A 276 -14.16 10.00 4.40
C PHE A 276 -15.02 11.13 3.81
N PRO A 277 -15.55 12.04 4.64
CA PRO A 277 -16.38 13.14 4.18
C PRO A 277 -15.59 14.10 3.27
N LYS A 278 -16.33 14.85 2.43
CA LYS A 278 -15.78 15.91 1.56
C LYS A 278 -15.25 17.07 2.39
#